data_AF-A0A937TBY8-F1
#
_entry.id   AF-A0A937TBY8-F1
#
_cell.length_a   1.000
_cell.length_b   1.000
_cell.length_c   1.000
_cell.angle_alpha   90.00
_cell.angle_beta   90.00
_cell.angle_gamma   90.00
#
_symmetry.space_group_name_H-M   'P 1'
#
loop_
_entity.id
_entity.type
_entity.pdbx_description
1 polymer ?
#
loop_
_entity_poly.entity_id
_entity_poly.type
_entity_poly.pdbx_seq_one_letter_code
_entity_poly.pdbx_strand_id
1 'polypeptide(L)'
;MAFLTELRQQAPSHTPESRTFVDEINDLVQQRLQERPALAEYRIRLTTGEDGGLCIHVGQQTFGAVGDVSDPEVRALIQDAIREWDGG
;
A
#
# COMPACT_ATOMS: atom_id res chain seq x y z
N MET A 1 -8.67 -43.12 -6.77
CA MET A 1 -8.70 -42.00 -5.80
C MET A 1 -7.28 -41.57 -5.51
N ALA A 2 -6.89 -40.39 -6.00
CA ALA A 2 -5.82 -39.50 -5.51
C ALA A 2 -5.37 -38.62 -6.69
N PHE A 3 -6.03 -37.48 -6.87
CA PHE A 3 -5.64 -36.46 -7.85
C PHE A 3 -4.39 -35.74 -7.35
N LEU A 4 -3.43 -35.56 -8.26
CA LEU A 4 -2.21 -34.79 -8.11
C LEU A 4 -2.51 -33.30 -7.93
N THR A 5 -1.59 -32.59 -7.27
CA THR A 5 -1.37 -31.13 -7.38
C THR A 5 -2.28 -30.25 -6.53
N GLU A 6 -1.96 -30.09 -5.24
CA GLU A 6 -2.24 -28.82 -4.59
C GLU A 6 -0.90 -28.15 -4.32
N LEU A 7 -0.63 -27.12 -5.12
CA LEU A 7 0.54 -26.27 -5.03
C LEU A 7 0.77 -25.88 -3.57
N ARG A 8 2.05 -25.84 -3.19
CA ARG A 8 2.60 -25.16 -2.03
C ARG A 8 2.14 -23.69 -2.06
N GLN A 9 0.88 -23.42 -1.70
CA GLN A 9 0.33 -22.09 -1.54
C GLN A 9 0.91 -21.55 -0.24
N GLN A 10 2.12 -21.03 -0.37
CA GLN A 10 2.65 -20.00 0.51
C GLN A 10 1.61 -18.88 0.56
N ALA A 11 0.76 -18.88 1.58
CA ALA A 11 0.25 -17.63 2.10
C ALA A 11 1.18 -17.30 3.28
N PRO A 12 2.01 -16.24 3.21
CA PRO A 12 2.64 -15.76 4.42
C PRO A 12 1.52 -15.48 5.42
N SER A 13 1.69 -16.01 6.62
CA SER A 13 0.79 -15.85 7.75
C SER A 13 0.67 -14.38 8.14
N HIS A 14 -0.10 -13.58 7.41
CA HIS A 14 -0.51 -12.26 7.89
C HIS A 14 -1.72 -12.49 8.78
N THR A 15 -1.47 -12.77 10.06
CA THR A 15 -2.49 -12.65 11.09
C THR A 15 -3.13 -11.26 10.98
N PRO A 16 -4.45 -11.15 10.79
CA PRO A 16 -5.16 -9.90 10.51
C PRO A 16 -5.20 -8.88 11.68
N GLU A 17 -4.34 -9.03 12.69
CA GLU A 17 -4.46 -8.31 13.97
C GLU A 17 -3.24 -7.43 14.33
N SER A 18 -2.18 -7.43 13.52
CA SER A 18 -1.07 -6.47 13.66
C SER A 18 -1.21 -5.41 12.57
N ARG A 19 -2.06 -4.42 12.81
CA ARG A 19 -2.17 -3.24 11.94
C ARG A 19 -0.78 -2.60 11.88
N THR A 20 -0.13 -2.66 10.72
CA THR A 20 1.21 -2.11 10.57
C THR A 20 1.11 -0.60 10.39
N PHE A 21 2.19 0.14 10.66
CA PHE A 21 2.21 1.58 10.40
C PHE A 21 1.86 1.90 8.93
N VAL A 22 2.18 0.99 8.01
CA VAL A 22 1.83 1.09 6.59
C VAL A 22 0.32 1.03 6.37
N ASP A 23 -0.40 0.18 7.11
CA ASP A 23 -1.87 0.14 7.06
C ASP A 23 -2.47 1.46 7.54
N GLU A 24 -1.92 2.06 8.60
CA GLU A 24 -2.36 3.36 9.10
C GLU A 24 -2.14 4.48 8.07
N ILE A 25 -0.95 4.53 7.47
CA ILE A 25 -0.65 5.48 6.38
C ILE A 25 -1.56 5.21 5.18
N ASN A 26 -1.82 3.94 4.85
CA ASN A 26 -2.72 3.58 3.77
C ASN A 26 -4.14 4.11 4.04
N ASP A 27 -4.66 3.96 5.26
CA ASP A 27 -5.98 4.50 5.63
C ASP A 27 -6.06 6.01 5.42
N LEU A 28 -5.03 6.77 5.83
CA LEU A 28 -4.92 8.21 5.58
C LEU A 28 -4.93 8.54 4.08
N VAL A 29 -4.15 7.79 3.30
CA VAL A 29 -4.10 7.93 1.84
C VAL A 29 -5.47 7.63 1.21
N GLN A 30 -6.13 6.54 1.60
CA GLN A 30 -7.46 6.19 1.09
C GLN A 30 -8.48 7.28 1.42
N GLN A 31 -8.47 7.82 2.64
CA GLN A 31 -9.36 8.91 3.04
C GLN A 31 -9.19 10.14 2.14
N ARG A 32 -7.96 10.55 1.85
CA ARG A 32 -7.69 11.69 0.96
C ARG A 32 -8.05 11.42 -0.50
N LEU A 33 -7.97 10.16 -0.95
CA LEU A 33 -8.41 9.77 -2.28
C LEU A 33 -9.94 9.86 -2.44
N GLN A 34 -10.70 9.64 -1.37
CA GLN A 34 -12.15 9.88 -1.38
C GLN A 34 -12.50 11.34 -1.61
N GLU A 35 -11.67 12.27 -1.11
CA GLU A 35 -11.83 13.71 -1.32
C GLU A 35 -11.31 14.18 -2.69
N ARG A 36 -10.54 13.35 -3.41
CA ARG A 36 -9.88 13.67 -4.68
C ARG A 36 -10.20 12.64 -5.77
N PRO A 37 -11.39 12.70 -6.39
CA PRO A 37 -11.79 11.71 -7.40
C PRO A 37 -10.86 11.64 -8.62
N ALA A 38 -10.16 12.73 -8.96
CA ALA A 38 -9.16 12.75 -10.03
C ALA A 38 -7.95 11.84 -9.74
N LEU A 39 -7.61 11.63 -8.46
CA LEU A 39 -6.53 10.73 -8.06
C LEU A 39 -7.02 9.29 -7.80
N ALA A 40 -8.31 9.12 -7.50
CA ALA A 40 -8.91 7.81 -7.27
C ALA A 40 -8.82 6.89 -8.50
N GLU A 41 -8.79 7.45 -9.72
CA GLU A 41 -8.61 6.68 -10.96
C GLU A 41 -7.28 5.93 -11.02
N TYR A 42 -6.24 6.44 -10.35
CA TYR A 42 -4.92 5.80 -10.31
C TYR A 42 -4.85 4.59 -9.38
N ARG A 43 -5.93 4.25 -8.65
CA ARG A 43 -5.99 3.10 -7.72
C ARG A 43 -4.75 3.00 -6.83
N ILE A 44 -4.47 4.07 -6.10
CA ILE A 44 -3.30 4.15 -5.22
C ILE A 44 -3.56 3.33 -3.96
N ARG A 45 -2.61 2.50 -3.55
CA ARG A 45 -2.69 1.68 -2.34
C ARG A 45 -1.31 1.48 -1.74
N LEU A 46 -1.19 1.54 -0.42
CA LEU A 46 0.04 1.19 0.28
C LEU A 46 -0.11 -0.16 0.97
N THR A 47 0.96 -0.95 0.95
CA THR A 47 1.03 -2.29 1.54
C THR A 47 2.40 -2.52 2.13
N THR A 48 2.50 -3.47 3.06
CA THR A 48 3.79 -3.88 3.62
C THR A 48 4.37 -4.99 2.74
N GLY A 49 5.59 -4.77 2.24
CA GLY A 49 6.32 -5.76 1.44
C GLY A 49 6.83 -6.93 2.27
N GLU A 50 7.33 -7.98 1.61
CA GLU A 50 7.90 -9.17 2.28
C GLU A 50 9.10 -8.84 3.18
N ASP A 51 9.84 -7.78 2.86
CA ASP A 51 10.95 -7.25 3.67
C ASP A 51 10.50 -6.43 4.89
N GLY A 52 9.19 -6.25 5.09
CA GLY A 52 8.62 -5.39 6.13
C GLY A 52 8.66 -3.88 5.79
N GLY A 53 9.07 -3.53 4.58
CA GLY A 53 9.14 -2.16 4.08
C GLY A 53 7.82 -1.65 3.51
N LEU A 54 7.78 -0.34 3.23
CA LEU A 54 6.65 0.31 2.56
C LEU A 54 6.63 -0.02 1.07
N CYS A 55 5.53 -0.59 0.58
CA CYS A 55 5.26 -0.77 -0.85
C CYS A 55 4.10 0.13 -1.28
N ILE A 56 4.27 0.81 -2.40
CA ILE A 56 3.32 1.78 -2.95
C ILE A 56 2.85 1.25 -4.29
N HIS A 57 1.57 0.92 -4.40
CA HIS A 57 0.93 0.53 -5.64
C HIS A 57 0.22 1.73 -6.25
N VAL A 58 0.50 2.04 -7.51
CA VAL A 58 -0.20 3.05 -8.31
C VAL A 58 -0.67 2.38 -9.60
N GLY A 59 -1.92 1.93 -9.60
CA GLY A 59 -2.52 1.22 -10.71
C GLY A 59 -1.87 -0.15 -10.91
N GLN A 60 -1.06 -0.27 -11.96
CA GLN A 60 -0.30 -1.50 -12.28
C GLN A 60 1.16 -1.42 -11.86
N GLN A 61 1.62 -0.26 -11.41
CA GLN A 61 3.01 -0.04 -11.02
C GLN A 61 3.14 -0.19 -9.51
N THR A 62 4.25 -0.76 -9.07
CA THR A 62 4.60 -0.89 -7.65
C THR A 62 5.95 -0.24 -7.43
N PHE A 63 6.04 0.57 -6.39
CA PHE A 63 7.22 1.35 -6.01
C PHE A 63 7.62 0.99 -4.58
N GLY A 64 8.92 0.86 -4.33
CA GLY A 64 9.45 0.61 -2.98
C GLY A 64 9.71 1.89 -2.18
N ALA A 65 9.70 3.05 -2.84
CA ALA A 65 9.90 4.33 -2.19
C ALA A 65 9.00 5.41 -2.79
N VAL A 66 8.62 6.36 -1.95
CA VAL A 66 7.81 7.52 -2.34
C VAL A 66 8.52 8.35 -3.42
N GLY A 67 9.86 8.36 -3.42
CA GLY A 67 10.68 9.05 -4.41
C GLY A 67 10.59 8.47 -5.83
N ASP A 68 10.27 7.18 -5.97
CA ASP A 68 10.19 6.49 -7.28
C ASP A 68 8.85 6.74 -7.99
N VAL A 69 7.84 7.23 -7.25
CA VAL A 69 6.53 7.53 -7.80
C VAL A 69 6.66 8.69 -8.80
N SER A 70 6.33 8.40 -10.07
CA SER A 70 6.47 9.38 -11.15
C SER A 70 5.47 10.53 -11.06
N ASP A 71 4.30 10.29 -10.45
CA ASP A 71 3.27 11.29 -10.29
C ASP A 71 3.53 12.18 -9.06
N PRO A 72 3.76 13.50 -9.25
CA PRO A 72 4.10 14.38 -8.16
C PRO A 72 2.94 14.62 -7.19
N GLU A 73 1.68 14.53 -7.64
CA GLU A 73 0.52 14.65 -6.76
C GLU A 73 0.37 13.43 -5.87
N VAL A 74 0.51 12.22 -6.42
CA VAL A 74 0.51 10.98 -5.65
C VAL A 74 1.65 10.99 -4.63
N ARG A 75 2.84 11.41 -5.04
CA ARG A 75 4.00 11.53 -4.15
C ARG A 75 3.71 12.49 -2.99
N ALA A 76 3.18 13.67 -3.28
CA ALA A 76 2.83 14.66 -2.27
C ALA A 76 1.76 14.12 -1.30
N LEU A 77 0.74 13.43 -1.82
CA LEU A 77 -0.34 12.84 -1.02
C LEU A 77 0.18 11.78 -0.04
N ILE A 78 1.09 10.91 -0.49
CA ILE A 78 1.71 9.89 0.36
C ILE A 78 2.64 10.54 1.38
N GLN A 79 3.47 11.51 1.00
CA GLN A 79 4.35 12.23 1.93
C GLN A 79 3.55 12.95 3.01
N ASP A 80 2.44 13.58 2.64
CA ASP A 80 1.55 14.26 3.57
C ASP A 80 0.92 13.27 4.56
N ALA A 81 0.59 12.06 4.12
CA ALA A 81 0.05 10.99 4.99
C ALA A 81 1.11 10.47 5.97
N ILE A 82 2.34 10.26 5.49
CA ILE A 82 3.47 9.86 6.34
C ILE A 82 3.77 10.94 7.39
N ARG A 83 3.77 12.22 6.99
CA ARG A 83 4.02 13.34 7.91
C ARG A 83 2.94 13.47 8.97
N GLU A 84 1.68 13.25 8.61
CA GLU A 84 0.58 13.26 9.56
C GLU A 84 0.67 12.11 10.56
N TRP A 85 1.07 10.92 10.11
CA TRP A 85 1.33 9.79 11.00
C TRP A 85 2.55 10.02 11.91
N ASP A 86 3.67 10.54 11.39
CA ASP A 86 4.92 10.79 12.16
C ASP A 86 4.76 11.93 13.19
N GLY A 87 3.93 12.92 12.89
CA GLY A 87 3.65 14.05 13.78
C GLY A 87 2.53 13.83 14.81
N GLY A 88 1.91 12.65 14.81
CA GLY A 88 0.78 12.26 15.68
C GLY A 88 1.18 11.79 17.08
#